data_AF-A0A495EBM1-F1
#
_entry.id   AF-A0A495EBM1-F1
#
_cell.length_a   1.000
_cell.length_b   1.000
_cell.length_c   1.000
_cell.angle_alpha   90.00
_cell.angle_beta   90.00
_cell.angle_gamma   90.00
#
_symmetry.space_group_name_H-M   'P 1'
#
loop_
_entity.id
_entity.type
_entity.pdbx_description
1 polymer ?
#
loop_
_entity_poly.entity_id
_entity_poly.type
_entity_poly.pdbx_seq_one_letter_code
_entity_poly.pdbx_strand_id
1 'polypeptide(L)'
;MTATLISLVSILVGIIAANSLGYIHKKYSFGIIGNTIAGVFGSVFVIKFFGRLGFAPLSILNNGDFDGVRLIVNIVVSAIGGVVGLLLAKLLYNKIN
;
A
#
# COMPACT_ATOMS: atom_id res chain seq x y z
N MET A 1 -18.82 -3.17 -7.23
CA MET A 1 -17.65 -3.63 -6.45
C MET A 1 -18.00 -3.59 -4.97
N THR A 2 -17.43 -4.46 -4.13
CA THR A 2 -17.55 -4.34 -2.67
C THR A 2 -16.35 -3.57 -2.10
N ALA A 3 -16.52 -2.93 -0.93
CA ALA A 3 -15.41 -2.27 -0.23
C ALA A 3 -14.24 -3.25 0.08
N THR A 4 -14.56 -4.52 0.29
CA THR A 4 -13.56 -5.59 0.49
C THR A 4 -12.72 -5.82 -0.76
N LEU A 5 -13.34 -5.87 -1.95
CA LEU A 5 -12.63 -6.05 -3.21
C LEU A 5 -11.72 -4.85 -3.51
N ILE A 6 -12.19 -3.63 -3.25
CA ILE A 6 -11.36 -2.42 -3.35
C ILE A 6 -10.14 -2.56 -2.43
N SER A 7 -10.33 -2.97 -1.18
CA SER A 7 -9.25 -3.14 -0.21
C SER A 7 -8.21 -4.17 -0.68
N LEU A 8 -8.66 -5.31 -1.23
CA LEU A 8 -7.77 -6.36 -1.74
C LEU A 8 -6.96 -5.90 -2.95
N VAL A 9 -7.58 -5.19 -3.89
CA VAL A 9 -6.88 -4.61 -5.06
C VAL A 9 -5.82 -3.62 -4.60
N SER A 10 -6.15 -2.75 -3.64
CA SER A 10 -5.19 -1.77 -3.12
C SER A 10 -4.01 -2.47 -2.46
N ILE A 11 -4.24 -3.48 -1.62
CA ILE A 11 -3.16 -4.26 -0.99
C ILE A 11 -2.30 -4.94 -2.06
N LEU A 12 -2.91 -5.54 -3.09
CA LEU A 12 -2.18 -6.16 -4.20
C LEU A 12 -1.25 -5.17 -4.89
N VAL A 13 -1.74 -3.96 -5.20
CA VAL A 13 -0.91 -2.90 -5.81
C VAL A 13 0.24 -2.50 -4.88
N GLY A 14 -0.01 -2.43 -3.58
CA GLY A 14 0.99 -2.23 -2.56
C GLY A 14 2.12 -3.27 -2.55
N ILE A 15 1.74 -4.55 -2.63
CA ILE A 15 2.67 -5.68 -2.72
C ILE A 15 3.52 -5.58 -3.99
N ILE A 16 2.88 -5.29 -5.14
CA ILE A 16 3.57 -5.15 -6.42
C ILE A 16 4.58 -4.01 -6.33
N ALA A 17 4.17 -2.84 -5.83
CA ALA A 17 5.04 -1.68 -5.72
C ALA A 17 6.27 -1.95 -4.82
N ALA A 18 6.07 -2.59 -3.66
CA ALA A 18 7.17 -2.95 -2.77
C ALA A 18 8.14 -3.97 -3.40
N ASN A 19 7.62 -5.01 -4.06
CA ASN A 19 8.46 -5.99 -4.74
C ASN A 19 9.20 -5.39 -5.95
N SER A 20 8.55 -4.55 -6.75
CA SER A 20 9.18 -3.84 -7.86
C SER A 20 10.31 -2.94 -7.36
N LEU A 21 10.09 -2.19 -6.28
CA LEU A 21 11.15 -1.37 -5.69
C LEU A 21 12.31 -2.22 -5.17
N GLY A 22 12.04 -3.31 -4.45
CA GLY A 22 13.07 -4.21 -3.97
C GLY A 22 13.83 -4.93 -5.10
N TYR A 23 13.19 -5.13 -6.25
CA TYR A 23 13.83 -5.69 -7.45
C TYR A 23 14.76 -4.68 -8.12
N ILE A 24 14.30 -3.43 -8.31
CA ILE A 24 15.11 -2.35 -8.93
C ILE A 24 16.24 -1.92 -7.99
N HIS A 25 15.93 -1.72 -6.70
CA HIS A 25 16.87 -1.25 -5.68
C HIS A 25 17.19 -2.34 -4.68
N LYS A 26 18.07 -3.27 -5.08
CA LYS A 26 18.48 -4.42 -4.25
C LYS A 26 18.94 -4.04 -2.84
N LYS A 27 19.48 -2.83 -2.64
CA LYS A 27 19.87 -2.27 -1.33
C LYS A 27 18.72 -2.27 -0.30
N TYR A 28 17.48 -2.04 -0.75
CA TYR A 28 16.31 -1.97 0.12
C TYR A 28 15.53 -3.30 0.19
N SER A 29 15.96 -4.33 -0.53
CA SER A 29 15.24 -5.59 -0.60
C SER A 29 15.44 -6.43 0.68
N PHE A 30 14.36 -7.08 1.10
CA PHE A 30 14.33 -8.16 2.09
C PHE A 30 13.95 -9.51 1.44
N GLY A 31 14.11 -9.63 0.12
CA GLY A 31 13.60 -10.76 -0.66
C GLY A 31 12.08 -10.71 -0.87
N ILE A 32 11.55 -11.67 -1.62
CA ILE A 32 10.13 -11.66 -2.03
C ILE A 32 9.19 -11.67 -0.83
N ILE A 33 9.46 -12.51 0.18
CA ILE A 33 8.61 -12.64 1.36
C ILE A 33 8.64 -11.36 2.19
N GLY A 34 9.84 -10.83 2.50
CA GLY A 34 9.99 -9.62 3.29
C GLY A 34 9.40 -8.38 2.60
N ASN A 35 9.62 -8.24 1.28
CA ASN A 35 9.02 -7.15 0.51
C ASN A 35 7.49 -7.25 0.45
N THR A 36 6.95 -8.46 0.36
CA THR A 36 5.49 -8.69 0.39
C THR A 36 4.88 -8.29 1.73
N ILE A 37 5.50 -8.69 2.84
CA ILE A 37 5.06 -8.30 4.19
C ILE A 37 5.10 -6.78 4.34
N ALA A 38 6.22 -6.15 3.97
CA ALA A 38 6.36 -4.69 4.00
C ALA A 38 5.32 -4.00 3.11
N GLY A 39 5.05 -4.56 1.93
CA GLY A 39 4.03 -4.09 0.99
C GLY A 39 2.63 -4.13 1.59
N VAL A 40 2.21 -5.27 2.17
CA VAL A 40 0.90 -5.41 2.82
C VAL A 40 0.74 -4.40 3.95
N PHE A 41 1.66 -4.42 4.92
CA PHE A 41 1.53 -3.59 6.12
C PHE A 41 1.73 -2.09 5.82
N GLY A 42 2.68 -1.73 4.97
CA GLY A 42 2.91 -0.35 4.55
C GLY A 42 1.69 0.25 3.86
N SER A 43 1.09 -0.51 2.95
CA SER A 43 -0.11 -0.08 2.22
C SER A 43 -1.32 0.09 3.13
N VAL A 44 -1.60 -0.91 3.99
CA VAL A 44 -2.71 -0.85 4.94
C VAL A 44 -2.53 0.30 5.93
N PHE A 45 -1.30 0.50 6.43
CA PHE A 45 -0.99 1.58 7.36
C PHE A 45 -1.30 2.95 6.74
N VAL A 46 -0.80 3.21 5.53
CA VAL A 46 -1.00 4.48 4.85
C VAL A 46 -2.48 4.68 4.48
N ILE A 47 -3.17 3.66 3.95
CA ILE A 47 -4.61 3.75 3.66
C ILE A 47 -5.41 4.06 4.92
N LYS A 48 -5.09 3.44 6.08
CA LYS A 48 -5.78 3.75 7.34
C LYS A 48 -5.47 5.17 7.82
N PHE A 49 -4.22 5.58 7.74
CA PHE A 49 -3.78 6.91 8.19
C PHE A 49 -4.46 8.02 7.40
N PHE A 50 -4.49 7.90 6.06
CA PHE A 50 -5.13 8.87 5.17
C PHE A 50 -6.61 8.56 4.88
N GLY A 51 -7.17 7.47 5.40
CA GLY A 51 -8.56 7.06 5.16
C GLY A 51 -9.58 8.09 5.65
N ARG A 52 -9.20 8.91 6.64
CA ARG A 52 -10.01 10.03 7.14
C ARG A 52 -10.14 11.19 6.14
N LEU A 53 -9.29 11.24 5.11
CA LEU A 53 -9.39 12.20 4.01
C LEU A 53 -10.39 11.77 2.92
N GLY A 54 -11.11 10.66 3.13
CA GLY A 54 -12.16 10.19 2.21
C GLY A 54 -11.71 9.16 1.18
N PHE A 55 -10.48 8.66 1.27
CA PHE A 55 -9.95 7.61 0.37
C PHE A 55 -10.16 6.20 0.92
N ALA A 56 -10.89 6.03 2.02
CA ALA A 56 -11.19 4.71 2.55
C ALA A 56 -12.09 3.93 1.55
N PRO A 57 -11.94 2.59 1.46
CA PRO A 57 -12.78 1.76 0.60
C PRO A 57 -14.28 1.96 0.79
N LEU A 58 -14.72 2.26 2.02
CA LEU A 58 -16.12 2.56 2.34
C LEU A 58 -16.55 3.94 1.80
N SER A 59 -15.65 4.91 1.77
CA SER A 59 -15.88 6.27 1.24
C SER A 59 -15.87 6.34 -0.28
N ILE A 60 -15.27 5.34 -0.95
CA ILE A 60 -15.31 5.17 -2.41
C ILE A 60 -16.66 4.59 -2.86
N LEU A 61 -17.27 3.76 -2.00
CA LEU A 61 -18.56 3.12 -2.24
C LEU A 61 -19.67 3.90 -1.53
N ASN A 62 -19.93 5.14 -1.95
CA ASN A 62 -20.92 5.98 -1.27
C ASN A 62 -22.30 5.79 -1.93
N ASN A 63 -23.28 5.27 -1.18
CA ASN A 63 -24.68 5.09 -1.61
C ASN A 63 -24.89 4.40 -2.98
N GLY A 64 -24.04 3.42 -3.32
CA GLY A 64 -24.18 2.63 -4.56
C GLY A 64 -23.59 3.30 -5.80
N ASP A 65 -23.09 4.53 -5.69
CA ASP A 65 -22.34 5.19 -6.74
C ASP A 65 -20.83 5.00 -6.54
N PHE A 66 -20.08 4.92 -7.63
CA PHE A 66 -18.66 4.58 -7.64
C PHE A 66 -17.83 5.81 -8.01
N ASP A 67 -17.07 6.32 -7.05
CA ASP A 67 -16.13 7.42 -7.30
C ASP A 67 -14.79 6.88 -7.80
N GLY A 68 -14.64 6.83 -9.13
CA GLY A 68 -13.42 6.36 -9.78
C GLY A 68 -12.18 7.21 -9.47
N VAL A 69 -12.34 8.50 -9.19
CA VAL A 69 -11.22 9.39 -8.84
C VAL A 69 -10.66 8.98 -7.48
N ARG A 70 -11.52 8.74 -6.49
CA ARG A 70 -11.10 8.26 -5.18
C ARG A 70 -10.46 6.88 -5.23
N LEU A 71 -10.91 6.01 -6.14
CA LEU A 71 -10.25 4.71 -6.35
C LEU A 71 -8.81 4.89 -6.85
N ILE A 72 -8.60 5.72 -7.87
CA ILE A 72 -7.26 5.98 -8.43
C ILE A 72 -6.34 6.53 -7.33
N VAL A 73 -6.82 7.49 -6.54
CA VAL A 73 -6.05 8.04 -5.42
C VAL A 73 -5.73 6.96 -4.40
N ASN A 74 -6.70 6.12 -4.02
CA ASN A 74 -6.47 5.02 -3.09
C ASN A 74 -5.40 4.04 -3.60
N ILE A 75 -5.42 3.70 -4.88
CA ILE A 75 -4.42 2.82 -5.52
C ILE A 75 -3.02 3.47 -5.48
N VAL A 76 -2.90 4.74 -5.83
CA VAL A 76 -1.63 5.49 -5.81
C VAL A 76 -1.09 5.58 -4.38
N VAL A 77 -1.95 5.93 -3.42
CA VAL A 77 -1.59 6.01 -2.00
C VAL A 77 -1.16 4.63 -1.48
N SER A 78 -1.80 3.55 -1.92
CA SER A 78 -1.41 2.19 -1.59
C SER A 78 -0.02 1.84 -2.12
N ALA A 79 0.25 2.14 -3.40
CA ALA A 79 1.57 1.91 -4.00
C ALA A 79 2.68 2.67 -3.25
N ILE A 80 2.44 3.95 -2.93
CA ILE A 80 3.36 4.77 -2.13
C ILE A 80 3.52 4.15 -0.74
N GLY A 81 2.44 3.71 -0.11
CA GLY A 81 2.48 3.06 1.20
C GLY A 81 3.29 1.78 1.22
N GLY A 82 3.19 0.93 0.21
CA GLY A 82 4.02 -0.27 0.07
C GLY A 82 5.51 0.06 -0.08
N VAL A 83 5.83 1.05 -0.92
CA VAL A 83 7.21 1.54 -1.13
C VAL A 83 7.79 2.13 0.16
N VAL A 84 7.06 3.05 0.80
CA VAL A 84 7.48 3.70 2.05
C VAL A 84 7.62 2.66 3.16
N GLY A 85 6.70 1.70 3.25
CA GLY A 85 6.78 0.59 4.20
C GLY A 85 8.08 -0.20 4.07
N LEU A 86 8.50 -0.52 2.85
CA LEU A 86 9.76 -1.20 2.59
C LEU A 86 10.98 -0.34 2.98
N LEU A 87 10.97 0.95 2.61
CA LEU A 87 12.06 1.87 2.94
C LEU A 87 12.20 2.05 4.46
N LEU A 88 11.10 2.29 5.17
CA LEU A 88 11.09 2.43 6.62
C LEU A 88 11.56 1.15 7.30
N ALA A 89 11.09 -0.01 6.85
CA ALA A 89 11.56 -1.29 7.38
C ALA A 89 13.08 -1.45 7.23
N LYS A 90 13.65 -1.04 6.08
CA LYS A 90 15.10 -1.09 5.86
C LYS A 90 15.86 -0.10 6.73
N LEU A 91 15.34 1.12 6.87
CA LEU A 91 15.94 2.14 7.73
C LEU A 91 15.97 1.68 9.20
N LEU A 92 14.88 1.09 9.70
CA LEU A 92 14.82 0.53 11.04
C LEU A 92 15.78 -0.64 11.22
N TYR A 93 15.84 -1.56 10.26
CA TYR A 93 16.75 -2.70 10.29
C TYR A 93 18.22 -2.25 10.40
N ASN A 94 18.63 -1.27 9.60
CA ASN A 94 20.01 -0.74 9.61
C ASN A 94 20.34 0.10 10.85
N LYS A 95 19.33 0.52 11.64
CA LYS A 95 19.54 1.31 12.86
C LYS A 95 19.66 0.41 14.10
N ILE A 96 19.01 -0.75 14.06
CA ILE A 96 18.98 -1.72 15.16
C ILE A 96 20.18 -2.67 15.09
N ASN A 97 20.67 -2.94 13.87
CA ASN A 97 21.80 -3.82 13.60
C ASN A 97 23.06 -3.03 13.29
#